data_AF-A0A2V5VJR6-F1
#
_entry.id   AF-A0A2V5VJR6-F1
#
_cell.length_a   1.000
_cell.length_b   1.000
_cell.length_c   1.000
_cell.angle_alpha   90.00
_cell.angle_beta   90.00
_cell.angle_gamma   90.00
#
_symmetry.space_group_name_H-M   'P 1'
#
loop_
_entity.id
_entity.type
_entity.pdbx_description
1 polymer ?
#
loop_
_entity_poly.entity_id
_entity_poly.type
_entity_poly.pdbx_seq_one_letter_code
_entity_poly.pdbx_strand_id
1 'polypeptide(L)'
;MAVAGALEEYVDNPDLHYNWKRTEQKREEWGTATRLEMVSQHWRNQFWSHHIIVVRPNEVRNPGIGFLFITGDGDGEKRIEMLKTLAERAGAVAAVITKIPNQPLYEGRKEDALIAYTFDQYLKTGDETWPLLFPMVKGAMRGMDTVQAFAQKEFNQKIEKFVVAGASKRGWTTWLTGAVDARVKAIAPMVIDMLNMKAQLQWSKKVYGKQSEEINDYTEMRFDQRQDEPGMVKLRSWVDPYEYRSRYTMPKLLLLGTNDRYWTVDSLRNYWSDLPEPKLIYQTPNAGHDLGGGEEAIQTLAAFYEMIADGKELPKMEWKMADGANGEATVEVSVNQKVKAIRLWTANSSDRDFRDGQWSSRELEAQPGSSHAIVEIKTPKQGYRAYLAEAELTASDGHTYKLSTEARVTPDNIK
;
A
#
# COMPACT_ATOMS: atom_id res chain seq x y z
N MET A 1 -24.83 -10.50 5.46
CA MET A 1 -23.74 -11.50 5.32
C MET A 1 -23.25 -11.39 3.90
N ALA A 2 -22.00 -10.98 3.68
CA ALA A 2 -21.41 -11.03 2.34
C ALA A 2 -21.21 -12.51 2.00
N VAL A 3 -21.68 -12.93 0.82
CA VAL A 3 -21.35 -14.26 0.28
C VAL A 3 -19.84 -14.29 0.07
N ALA A 4 -19.16 -15.35 0.52
CA ALA A 4 -17.72 -15.53 0.28
C ALA A 4 -17.44 -15.47 -1.23
N GLY A 5 -16.42 -14.70 -1.64
CA GLY A 5 -15.97 -14.63 -3.03
C GLY A 5 -14.94 -15.71 -3.36
N ALA A 6 -14.56 -15.81 -4.63
CA ALA A 6 -13.58 -16.80 -5.09
C ALA A 6 -12.20 -16.65 -4.41
N LEU A 7 -11.84 -15.43 -3.99
CA LEU A 7 -10.61 -15.19 -3.23
C LEU A 7 -10.67 -15.88 -1.87
N GLU A 8 -11.73 -15.67 -1.08
CA GLU A 8 -11.92 -16.30 0.23
C GLU A 8 -11.94 -17.82 0.12
N GLU A 9 -12.71 -18.36 -0.82
CA GLU A 9 -12.75 -19.81 -1.06
C GLU A 9 -11.36 -20.36 -1.40
N TYR A 10 -10.58 -19.66 -2.22
CA TYR A 10 -9.24 -20.08 -2.60
C TYR A 10 -8.26 -20.11 -1.40
N VAL A 11 -8.28 -19.08 -0.56
CA VAL A 11 -7.33 -18.96 0.56
C VAL A 11 -7.70 -19.88 1.73
N ASP A 12 -8.99 -20.12 1.96
CA ASP A 12 -9.50 -21.01 3.01
C ASP A 12 -9.31 -22.49 2.67
N ASN A 13 -9.21 -22.83 1.37
CA ASN A 13 -8.91 -24.19 0.95
C ASN A 13 -7.58 -24.68 1.56
N PRO A 14 -7.57 -25.82 2.29
CA PRO A 14 -6.34 -26.38 2.83
C PRO A 14 -5.32 -26.66 1.73
N ASP A 15 -4.04 -26.48 2.04
CA ASP A 15 -2.95 -26.93 1.17
C ASP A 15 -2.01 -27.84 1.96
N LEU A 16 -1.93 -29.10 1.54
CA LEU A 16 -1.14 -30.13 2.21
C LEU A 16 0.37 -29.97 1.98
N HIS A 17 0.79 -29.07 1.10
CA HIS A 17 2.19 -28.86 0.75
C HIS A 17 2.85 -27.74 1.56
N TYR A 18 2.11 -27.03 2.40
CA TYR A 18 2.68 -26.01 3.28
C TYR A 18 3.75 -26.62 4.20
N ASN A 19 4.97 -26.11 4.10
CA ASN A 19 6.07 -26.47 4.99
C ASN A 19 7.10 -25.34 5.04
N TRP A 20 7.91 -25.32 6.10
CA TRP A 20 9.00 -24.37 6.22
C TRP A 20 10.16 -24.95 7.01
N LYS A 21 11.35 -24.39 6.80
CA LYS A 21 12.56 -24.73 7.57
C LYS A 21 13.40 -23.47 7.80
N ARG A 22 14.12 -23.47 8.92
CA ARG A 22 15.16 -22.47 9.20
C ARG A 22 16.42 -22.85 8.43
N THR A 23 16.97 -21.92 7.66
CA THR A 23 18.23 -22.12 6.92
C THR A 23 19.41 -21.49 7.64
N GLU A 24 19.20 -20.35 8.29
CA GLU A 24 20.24 -19.65 9.04
C GLU A 24 19.64 -18.83 10.18
N GLN A 25 20.41 -18.59 11.23
CA GLN A 25 20.12 -17.61 12.26
C GLN A 25 21.41 -16.90 12.66
N LYS A 26 21.37 -15.58 12.65
CA LYS A 26 22.49 -14.72 13.02
C LYS A 26 22.09 -13.80 14.15
N ARG A 27 22.88 -13.83 15.23
CA ARG A 27 22.78 -12.87 16.33
C ARG A 27 23.64 -11.65 16.00
N GLU A 28 23.07 -10.48 16.19
CA GLU A 28 23.69 -9.17 15.96
C GLU A 28 23.63 -8.36 17.27
N GLU A 29 24.30 -7.21 17.33
CA GLU A 29 24.26 -6.34 18.51
C GLU A 29 22.85 -5.83 18.81
N TRP A 30 22.05 -5.55 17.78
CA TRP A 30 20.69 -5.01 17.91
C TRP A 30 19.61 -6.09 18.14
N GLY A 31 19.91 -7.36 17.85
CA GLY A 31 18.89 -8.41 17.87
C GLY A 31 19.28 -9.68 17.11
N THR A 32 18.31 -10.32 16.47
CA THR A 32 18.50 -11.55 15.70
C THR A 32 17.85 -11.43 14.33
N ALA A 33 18.57 -11.85 13.29
CA ALA A 33 18.05 -12.05 11.95
C ALA A 33 18.04 -13.55 11.63
N THR A 34 16.87 -14.08 11.26
CA THR A 34 16.69 -15.50 10.92
C THR A 34 16.18 -15.65 9.50
N ARG A 35 16.79 -16.53 8.72
CA ARG A 35 16.39 -16.86 7.36
C ARG A 35 15.63 -18.18 7.35
N LEU A 36 14.48 -18.18 6.69
CA LEU A 36 13.61 -19.31 6.54
C LEU A 36 13.34 -19.55 5.05
N GLU A 37 13.17 -20.81 4.68
CA GLU A 37 12.57 -21.22 3.41
C GLU A 37 11.17 -21.75 3.69
N MET A 38 10.19 -21.34 2.88
CA MET A 38 8.80 -21.75 3.01
C MET A 38 8.25 -22.18 1.65
N VAL A 39 7.53 -23.30 1.61
CA VAL A 39 6.59 -23.61 0.53
C VAL A 39 5.19 -23.24 1.01
N SER A 40 4.50 -22.34 0.31
CA SER A 40 3.16 -21.88 0.73
C SER A 40 2.04 -22.81 0.26
N GLN A 41 2.13 -23.29 -0.97
CA GLN A 41 1.06 -24.00 -1.66
C GLN A 41 1.59 -24.72 -2.92
N HIS A 42 0.75 -25.56 -3.51
CA HIS A 42 0.90 -26.04 -4.88
C HIS A 42 -0.20 -25.41 -5.76
N TRP A 43 0.18 -24.47 -6.61
CA TRP A 43 -0.76 -23.78 -7.49
C TRP A 43 -0.48 -24.15 -8.94
N ARG A 44 -1.54 -24.57 -9.65
CA ARG A 44 -1.43 -25.15 -11.00
C ARG A 44 -0.47 -26.34 -10.96
N ASN A 45 0.63 -26.29 -11.70
CA ASN A 45 1.58 -27.40 -11.84
C ASN A 45 2.92 -27.14 -11.11
N GLN A 46 2.92 -26.27 -10.08
CA GLN A 46 4.15 -25.90 -9.39
C GLN A 46 3.98 -25.64 -7.90
N PHE A 47 5.04 -25.94 -7.15
CA PHE A 47 5.21 -25.51 -5.77
C PHE A 47 5.60 -24.03 -5.71
N TRP A 48 4.97 -23.29 -4.80
CA TRP A 48 5.30 -21.90 -4.53
C TRP A 48 6.25 -21.81 -3.34
N SER A 49 7.51 -21.49 -3.63
CA SER A 49 8.60 -21.40 -2.65
C SER A 49 9.05 -19.96 -2.44
N HIS A 50 9.31 -19.61 -1.19
CA HIS A 50 9.58 -18.26 -0.71
C HIS A 50 10.81 -18.22 0.20
N HIS A 51 11.49 -17.07 0.23
CA HIS A 51 12.41 -16.74 1.31
C HIS A 51 11.72 -15.83 2.31
N ILE A 52 11.95 -16.07 3.60
CA ILE A 52 11.47 -15.22 4.68
C ILE A 52 12.67 -14.84 5.54
N ILE A 53 12.82 -13.54 5.82
CA ILE A 53 13.75 -13.06 6.86
C ILE A 53 12.92 -12.53 8.01
N VAL A 54 13.16 -13.04 9.21
CA VAL A 54 12.54 -12.60 10.46
C VAL A 54 13.57 -11.87 11.29
N VAL A 55 13.28 -10.62 11.61
CA VAL A 55 14.08 -9.72 12.45
C VAL A 55 13.38 -9.56 13.80
N ARG A 56 14.12 -9.81 14.88
CA ARG A 56 13.64 -9.67 16.26
C ARG A 56 14.61 -8.78 17.03
N PRO A 57 14.16 -7.68 17.65
CA PRO A 57 15.03 -6.84 18.47
C PRO A 57 15.39 -7.57 19.79
N ASN A 58 16.45 -7.13 20.47
CA ASN A 58 16.82 -7.68 21.78
C ASN A 58 15.67 -7.54 22.79
N GLU A 59 15.06 -6.35 22.85
CA GLU A 59 13.95 -6.02 23.73
C GLU A 59 12.64 -6.06 22.95
N VAL A 60 11.78 -7.03 23.27
CA VAL A 60 10.44 -7.15 22.69
C VAL A 60 9.42 -6.64 23.69
N ARG A 61 8.95 -5.41 23.45
CA ARG A 61 7.92 -4.72 24.23
C ARG A 61 6.51 -5.18 23.85
N ASN A 62 6.27 -5.49 22.57
CA ASN A 62 4.98 -5.84 22.01
C ASN A 62 5.01 -7.27 21.41
N PRO A 63 4.98 -8.34 22.24
CA PRO A 63 5.19 -9.71 21.77
C PRO A 63 4.03 -10.25 20.91
N GLY A 64 2.82 -9.70 21.09
CA GLY A 64 1.58 -10.15 20.44
C GLY A 64 1.38 -9.65 19.01
N ILE A 65 2.26 -8.79 18.50
CA ILE A 65 2.15 -8.21 17.15
C ILE A 65 3.43 -8.42 16.35
N GLY A 66 3.26 -8.66 15.05
CA GLY A 66 4.33 -8.73 14.07
C GLY A 66 4.10 -7.79 12.89
N PHE A 67 5.14 -7.60 12.09
CA PHE A 67 5.07 -6.91 10.80
C PHE A 67 5.45 -7.87 9.67
N LEU A 68 4.72 -7.83 8.56
CA LEU A 68 5.06 -8.59 7.35
C LEU A 68 5.17 -7.65 6.14
N PHE A 69 6.37 -7.54 5.59
CA PHE A 69 6.64 -6.90 4.30
C PHE A 69 6.56 -7.91 3.17
N ILE A 70 5.69 -7.68 2.19
CA ILE A 70 5.53 -8.52 1.02
C ILE A 70 6.36 -7.92 -0.13
N THR A 71 7.31 -8.69 -0.67
CA THR A 71 8.15 -8.27 -1.80
C THR A 71 8.23 -9.35 -2.89
N GLY A 72 8.72 -8.96 -4.07
CA GLY A 72 8.94 -9.87 -5.19
C GLY A 72 10.25 -10.62 -5.11
N ASP A 73 10.93 -10.69 -6.25
CA ASP A 73 12.18 -11.44 -6.41
C ASP A 73 13.28 -11.03 -5.41
N GLY A 74 14.22 -11.96 -5.18
CA GLY A 74 15.34 -11.80 -4.26
C GLY A 74 15.24 -12.67 -3.01
N ASP A 75 16.24 -12.55 -2.15
CA ASP A 75 16.40 -13.28 -0.89
C ASP A 75 15.88 -12.49 0.34
N GLY A 76 15.73 -11.18 0.21
CA GLY A 76 15.22 -10.28 1.25
C GLY A 76 16.32 -9.51 1.98
N GLU A 77 17.61 -9.75 1.69
CA GLU A 77 18.74 -9.16 2.44
C GLU A 77 18.71 -7.63 2.44
N LYS A 78 18.36 -7.04 1.29
CA LYS A 78 18.24 -5.57 1.14
C LYS A 78 17.14 -4.94 2.01
N ARG A 79 16.32 -5.75 2.70
CA ARG A 79 15.25 -5.28 3.59
C ARG A 79 15.61 -5.34 5.06
N ILE A 80 16.75 -5.92 5.45
CA ILE A 80 17.11 -6.09 6.86
C ILE A 80 17.16 -4.75 7.61
N GLU A 81 17.77 -3.70 7.04
CA GLU A 81 17.88 -2.40 7.74
C GLU A 81 16.51 -1.72 7.94
N MET A 82 15.64 -1.84 6.94
CA MET A 82 14.25 -1.39 7.06
C MET A 82 13.53 -2.18 8.15
N LEU A 83 13.61 -3.51 8.13
CA LEU A 83 12.98 -4.36 9.13
C LEU A 83 13.51 -4.11 10.54
N LYS A 84 14.81 -3.86 10.70
CA LYS A 84 15.43 -3.48 11.96
C LYS A 84 14.83 -2.18 12.49
N THR A 85 14.80 -1.12 11.66
CA THR A 85 14.16 0.16 12.02
C THR A 85 12.73 -0.04 12.51
N LEU A 86 11.92 -0.80 11.77
CA LEU A 86 10.53 -1.09 12.14
C LEU A 86 10.45 -1.89 13.46
N ALA A 87 11.27 -2.93 13.61
CA ALA A 87 11.26 -3.83 14.74
C ALA A 87 11.70 -3.15 16.03
N GLU A 88 12.76 -2.33 15.99
CA GLU A 88 13.26 -1.56 17.13
C GLU A 88 12.23 -0.53 17.59
N ARG A 89 11.68 0.27 16.66
CA ARG A 89 10.70 1.31 17.00
C ARG A 89 9.42 0.73 17.60
N ALA A 90 8.90 -0.34 17.00
CA ALA A 90 7.71 -1.02 17.52
C ALA A 90 7.99 -1.94 18.71
N GLY A 91 9.26 -2.21 19.05
CA GLY A 91 9.62 -3.23 20.04
C GLY A 91 8.99 -4.58 19.75
N ALA A 92 8.93 -4.97 18.47
CA ALA A 92 8.15 -6.11 17.98
C ALA A 92 8.87 -6.81 16.82
N VAL A 93 8.42 -8.01 16.45
CA VAL A 93 9.01 -8.76 15.34
C VAL A 93 8.65 -8.11 14.01
N ALA A 94 9.59 -8.03 13.08
CA ALA A 94 9.33 -7.64 11.69
C ALA A 94 9.90 -8.69 10.73
N ALA A 95 9.17 -9.00 9.67
CA ALA A 95 9.57 -9.98 8.69
C ALA A 95 9.37 -9.47 7.27
N VAL A 96 10.15 -10.01 6.33
CA VAL A 96 9.91 -9.88 4.90
C VAL A 96 9.68 -11.26 4.31
N ILE A 97 8.75 -11.37 3.36
CA ILE A 97 8.55 -12.52 2.50
C ILE A 97 8.82 -12.13 1.04
N THR A 98 9.64 -12.92 0.35
CA THR A 98 9.99 -12.71 -1.06
C THR A 98 9.31 -13.72 -1.97
N LYS A 99 9.52 -13.55 -3.29
CA LYS A 99 8.93 -14.37 -4.35
C LYS A 99 7.40 -14.38 -4.27
N ILE A 100 6.82 -13.19 -4.03
CA ILE A 100 5.39 -12.95 -4.23
C ILE A 100 5.24 -12.00 -5.43
N PRO A 101 4.86 -12.52 -6.61
CA PRO A 101 4.56 -13.93 -6.93
C PRO A 101 5.84 -14.78 -7.15
N ASN A 102 5.68 -16.11 -7.19
CA ASN A 102 6.70 -16.99 -7.77
C ASN A 102 6.74 -16.75 -9.28
N GLN A 103 7.86 -16.23 -9.78
CA GLN A 103 8.04 -15.84 -11.18
C GLN A 103 9.51 -16.02 -11.59
N PRO A 104 9.84 -16.06 -12.90
CA PRO A 104 8.94 -15.98 -14.05
C PRO A 104 8.11 -17.25 -14.28
N LEU A 105 6.93 -17.12 -14.91
CA LEU A 105 6.04 -18.22 -15.30
C LEU A 105 5.54 -18.05 -16.73
N TYR A 106 4.97 -19.12 -17.32
CA TYR A 106 4.31 -19.11 -18.64
C TYR A 106 5.13 -18.33 -19.68
N GLU A 107 6.21 -18.94 -20.19
CA GLU A 107 7.12 -18.32 -21.18
C GLU A 107 7.85 -17.06 -20.67
N GLY A 108 8.27 -17.06 -19.40
CA GLY A 108 9.14 -16.00 -18.88
C GLY A 108 8.41 -14.76 -18.35
N ARG A 109 7.07 -14.75 -18.32
CA ARG A 109 6.26 -13.63 -17.84
C ARG A 109 6.51 -13.36 -16.36
N LYS A 110 6.53 -12.07 -16.00
CA LYS A 110 6.74 -11.54 -14.65
C LYS A 110 5.77 -10.39 -14.39
N GLU A 111 5.61 -10.02 -13.13
CA GLU A 111 4.96 -8.77 -12.72
C GLU A 111 3.59 -8.57 -13.42
N ASP A 112 3.34 -7.42 -14.04
CA ASP A 112 2.04 -7.10 -14.67
C ASP A 112 1.71 -8.02 -15.85
N ALA A 113 2.69 -8.35 -16.70
CA ALA A 113 2.51 -9.31 -17.79
C ALA A 113 2.00 -10.67 -17.31
N LEU A 114 2.46 -11.13 -16.15
CA LEU A 114 2.01 -12.39 -15.55
C LEU A 114 0.59 -12.25 -14.98
N ILE A 115 0.28 -11.15 -14.30
CA ILE A 115 -1.08 -10.89 -13.79
C ILE A 115 -2.06 -10.81 -14.96
N ALA A 116 -1.77 -9.99 -15.98
CA ALA A 116 -2.59 -9.80 -17.16
C ALA A 116 -2.85 -11.12 -17.89
N TYR A 117 -1.80 -11.94 -18.07
CA TYR A 117 -1.94 -13.28 -18.63
C TYR A 117 -2.92 -14.14 -17.83
N THR A 118 -2.79 -14.18 -16.50
CA THR A 118 -3.70 -14.99 -15.68
C THR A 118 -5.14 -14.49 -15.70
N PHE A 119 -5.36 -13.19 -15.80
CA PHE A 119 -6.69 -12.62 -15.99
C PHE A 119 -7.28 -13.03 -17.34
N ASP A 120 -6.50 -12.99 -18.41
CA ASP A 120 -6.93 -13.46 -19.73
C ASP A 120 -7.28 -14.95 -19.72
N GLN A 121 -6.49 -15.78 -19.04
CA GLN A 121 -6.80 -17.21 -18.88
C GLN A 121 -8.12 -17.44 -18.12
N TYR A 122 -8.39 -16.67 -17.06
CA TYR A 122 -9.70 -16.71 -16.41
C TYR A 122 -10.83 -16.35 -17.39
N LEU A 123 -10.70 -15.24 -18.12
CA LEU A 123 -11.74 -14.79 -19.06
C LEU A 123 -12.00 -15.81 -20.19
N LYS A 124 -10.99 -16.58 -20.58
CA LYS A 124 -11.11 -17.64 -21.61
C LYS A 124 -11.73 -18.93 -21.10
N THR A 125 -11.42 -19.30 -19.85
CA THR A 125 -11.73 -20.65 -19.34
C THR A 125 -12.86 -20.67 -18.32
N GLY A 126 -13.15 -19.54 -17.67
CA GLY A 126 -14.06 -19.44 -16.53
C GLY A 126 -13.52 -20.03 -15.22
N ASP A 127 -12.28 -20.55 -15.20
CA ASP A 127 -11.69 -21.16 -14.01
C ASP A 127 -11.19 -20.08 -13.03
N GLU A 128 -11.93 -19.93 -11.93
CA GLU A 128 -11.76 -18.87 -10.92
C GLU A 128 -10.45 -18.98 -10.13
N THR A 129 -9.70 -20.08 -10.27
CA THR A 129 -8.40 -20.26 -9.61
C THR A 129 -7.23 -19.67 -10.41
N TRP A 130 -7.51 -19.06 -11.57
CA TRP A 130 -6.51 -18.44 -12.44
C TRP A 130 -5.89 -17.15 -11.91
N PRO A 131 -6.64 -16.18 -11.33
CA PRO A 131 -6.08 -14.88 -10.97
C PRO A 131 -4.85 -14.99 -10.06
N LEU A 132 -3.68 -14.54 -10.54
CA LEU A 132 -2.39 -14.66 -9.84
C LEU A 132 -2.40 -14.07 -8.42
N LEU A 133 -3.24 -13.08 -8.18
CA LEU A 133 -3.36 -12.43 -6.88
C LEU A 133 -3.81 -13.41 -5.79
N PHE A 134 -4.54 -14.47 -6.14
CA PHE A 134 -5.03 -15.45 -5.18
C PHE A 134 -3.88 -16.25 -4.53
N PRO A 135 -2.99 -16.92 -5.30
CA PRO A 135 -1.81 -17.54 -4.72
C PRO A 135 -0.85 -16.52 -4.08
N MET A 136 -0.80 -15.25 -4.54
CA MET A 136 -0.02 -14.22 -3.85
C MET A 136 -0.54 -13.94 -2.43
N VAL A 137 -1.85 -13.79 -2.25
CA VAL A 137 -2.49 -13.59 -0.94
C VAL A 137 -2.29 -14.82 -0.05
N LYS A 138 -2.51 -16.02 -0.58
CA LYS A 138 -2.26 -17.27 0.16
C LYS A 138 -0.80 -17.40 0.60
N GLY A 139 0.14 -16.97 -0.26
CA GLY A 139 1.56 -16.88 0.08
C GLY A 139 1.84 -15.96 1.27
N ALA A 140 1.23 -14.77 1.30
CA ALA A 140 1.35 -13.84 2.43
C ALA A 140 0.75 -14.41 3.72
N MET A 141 -0.43 -15.05 3.65
CA MET A 141 -1.07 -15.70 4.81
C MET A 141 -0.22 -16.84 5.39
N ARG A 142 0.37 -17.67 4.53
CA ARG A 142 1.31 -18.74 4.95
C ARG A 142 2.64 -18.17 5.45
N GLY A 143 3.04 -16.99 4.96
CA GLY A 143 4.13 -16.21 5.52
C GLY A 143 3.87 -15.84 6.99
N MET A 144 2.67 -15.33 7.30
CA MET A 144 2.26 -15.06 8.68
C MET A 144 2.23 -16.33 9.54
N ASP A 145 1.72 -17.46 9.02
CA ASP A 145 1.76 -18.75 9.72
C ASP A 145 3.19 -19.15 10.08
N THR A 146 4.11 -18.99 9.14
CA THR A 146 5.52 -19.34 9.30
C THR A 146 6.20 -18.47 10.35
N VAL A 147 5.94 -17.16 10.34
CA VAL A 147 6.47 -16.23 11.34
C VAL A 147 5.91 -16.56 12.73
N GLN A 148 4.62 -16.85 12.86
CA GLN A 148 4.01 -17.26 14.13
C GLN A 148 4.62 -18.57 14.65
N ALA A 149 4.71 -19.60 13.79
CA ALA A 149 5.25 -20.90 14.16
C ALA A 149 6.73 -20.82 14.54
N PHE A 150 7.52 -20.05 13.80
CA PHE A 150 8.93 -19.81 14.11
C PHE A 150 9.09 -19.07 15.45
N ALA A 151 8.40 -17.95 15.65
CA ALA A 151 8.51 -17.16 16.87
C ALA A 151 8.10 -17.95 18.12
N GLN A 152 7.04 -18.76 18.01
CA GLN A 152 6.60 -19.64 19.09
C GLN A 152 7.63 -20.72 19.40
N LYS A 153 8.20 -21.37 18.37
CA LYS A 153 9.18 -22.45 18.55
C LYS A 153 10.51 -21.95 19.11
N GLU A 154 11.00 -20.83 18.60
CA GLU A 154 12.35 -20.34 18.88
C GLU A 154 12.42 -19.47 20.14
N PHE A 155 11.40 -18.63 20.36
CA PHE A 155 11.43 -17.60 21.40
C PHE A 155 10.31 -17.74 22.43
N ASN A 156 9.46 -18.78 22.32
CA ASN A 156 8.22 -18.91 23.08
C ASN A 156 7.34 -17.65 22.99
N GLN A 157 7.39 -16.97 21.84
CA GLN A 157 6.69 -15.72 21.59
C GLN A 157 5.44 -15.97 20.74
N LYS A 158 4.28 -15.68 21.33
CA LYS A 158 2.98 -15.79 20.64
C LYS A 158 2.65 -14.48 19.92
N ILE A 159 2.80 -14.47 18.60
CA ILE A 159 2.30 -13.38 17.75
C ILE A 159 0.84 -13.68 17.39
N GLU A 160 -0.07 -12.73 17.61
CA GLU A 160 -1.51 -12.90 17.38
C GLU A 160 -2.01 -12.07 16.20
N LYS A 161 -1.36 -10.94 15.93
CA LYS A 161 -1.78 -9.95 14.92
C LYS A 161 -0.60 -9.45 14.08
N PHE A 162 -0.91 -8.96 12.89
CA PHE A 162 0.08 -8.42 11.97
C PHE A 162 -0.27 -7.04 11.43
N VAL A 163 0.75 -6.21 11.24
CA VAL A 163 0.71 -5.12 10.26
C VAL A 163 1.30 -5.64 8.95
N VAL A 164 0.60 -5.46 7.84
CA VAL A 164 1.03 -5.98 6.53
C VAL A 164 1.29 -4.82 5.57
N ALA A 165 2.41 -4.87 4.85
CA ALA A 165 2.78 -3.85 3.88
C ALA A 165 3.41 -4.47 2.64
N GLY A 166 3.41 -3.73 1.54
CA GLY A 166 4.04 -4.14 0.30
C GLY A 166 3.89 -3.06 -0.77
N ALA A 167 4.77 -3.07 -1.75
CA ALA A 167 4.80 -2.07 -2.82
C ALA A 167 4.24 -2.60 -4.14
N SER A 168 3.55 -1.74 -4.88
CA SER A 168 3.03 -2.03 -6.22
C SER A 168 2.05 -3.20 -6.17
N LYS A 169 2.26 -4.23 -7.00
CA LYS A 169 1.51 -5.51 -6.98
C LYS A 169 1.49 -6.21 -5.61
N ARG A 170 2.48 -5.96 -4.76
CA ARG A 170 2.53 -6.49 -3.39
C ARG A 170 1.75 -5.59 -2.43
N GLY A 171 1.61 -4.32 -2.75
CA GLY A 171 0.61 -3.43 -2.14
C GLY A 171 -0.81 -3.85 -2.50
N TRP A 172 -1.03 -4.32 -3.74
CA TRP A 172 -2.29 -4.95 -4.13
C TRP A 172 -2.55 -6.20 -3.29
N THR A 173 -1.54 -7.06 -3.14
CA THR A 173 -1.62 -8.24 -2.25
C THR A 173 -1.89 -7.85 -0.80
N THR A 174 -1.31 -6.75 -0.32
CA THR A 174 -1.52 -6.21 1.04
C THR A 174 -3.00 -5.86 1.26
N TRP A 175 -3.60 -5.13 0.32
CA TRP A 175 -5.03 -4.80 0.37
C TRP A 175 -5.93 -6.04 0.41
N LEU A 176 -5.67 -7.02 -0.47
CA LEU A 176 -6.47 -8.23 -0.52
C LEU A 176 -6.26 -9.12 0.71
N THR A 177 -5.04 -9.23 1.22
CA THR A 177 -4.74 -9.95 2.48
C THR A 177 -5.49 -9.32 3.66
N GLY A 178 -5.49 -7.98 3.75
CA GLY A 178 -6.25 -7.28 4.79
C GLY A 178 -7.76 -7.46 4.71
N ALA A 179 -8.31 -7.78 3.54
CA ALA A 179 -9.75 -8.01 3.35
C ALA A 179 -10.22 -9.40 3.81
N VAL A 180 -9.31 -10.38 3.88
CA VAL A 180 -9.66 -11.80 4.06
C VAL A 180 -9.01 -12.48 5.26
N ASP A 181 -7.93 -11.93 5.83
CA ASP A 181 -7.26 -12.53 6.99
C ASP A 181 -7.48 -11.72 8.27
N ALA A 182 -8.22 -12.30 9.23
CA ALA A 182 -8.58 -11.66 10.49
C ALA A 182 -7.38 -11.37 11.43
N ARG A 183 -6.18 -11.92 11.15
CA ARG A 183 -4.95 -11.60 11.89
C ARG A 183 -4.39 -10.23 11.51
N VAL A 184 -4.78 -9.67 10.35
CA VAL A 184 -4.32 -8.36 9.92
C VAL A 184 -4.97 -7.28 10.80
N LYS A 185 -4.15 -6.64 11.63
CA LYS A 185 -4.54 -5.56 12.54
C LYS A 185 -4.41 -4.19 11.91
N ALA A 186 -3.56 -4.04 10.90
CA ALA A 186 -3.44 -2.83 10.09
C ALA A 186 -2.76 -3.15 8.74
N ILE A 187 -2.94 -2.29 7.75
CA ILE A 187 -2.27 -2.40 6.44
C ILE A 187 -1.53 -1.12 6.06
N ALA A 188 -0.44 -1.26 5.32
CA ALA A 188 0.29 -0.15 4.72
C ALA A 188 0.62 -0.43 3.24
N PRO A 189 -0.37 -0.37 2.34
CA PRO A 189 -0.16 -0.54 0.90
C PRO A 189 0.63 0.64 0.33
N MET A 190 1.64 0.33 -0.50
CA MET A 190 2.57 1.32 -1.04
C MET A 190 2.48 1.34 -2.57
N VAL A 191 2.51 2.54 -3.17
CA VAL A 191 2.56 2.80 -4.63
C VAL A 191 1.57 1.95 -5.44
N ILE A 192 0.31 1.90 -4.99
CA ILE A 192 -0.76 1.11 -5.62
C ILE A 192 -2.10 1.88 -5.60
N ASP A 193 -2.09 3.06 -6.20
CA ASP A 193 -3.23 4.00 -6.25
C ASP A 193 -4.25 3.63 -7.33
N MET A 194 -4.79 2.40 -7.28
CA MET A 194 -5.60 1.83 -8.38
C MET A 194 -7.01 1.39 -7.98
N LEU A 195 -7.38 1.56 -6.71
CA LEU A 195 -8.69 1.16 -6.20
C LEU A 195 -9.80 1.81 -7.01
N ASN A 196 -10.91 1.07 -7.20
CA ASN A 196 -12.00 1.44 -8.07
C ASN A 196 -11.53 1.46 -9.54
N MET A 197 -10.99 0.33 -9.98
CA MET A 197 -10.23 0.17 -11.23
C MET A 197 -10.98 0.73 -12.44
N LYS A 198 -12.30 0.51 -12.53
CA LYS A 198 -13.10 1.04 -13.64
C LYS A 198 -13.08 2.57 -13.66
N ALA A 199 -13.32 3.21 -12.52
CA ALA A 199 -13.28 4.67 -12.41
C ALA A 199 -11.88 5.21 -12.68
N GLN A 200 -10.84 4.52 -12.19
CA GLN A 200 -9.44 4.89 -12.45
C GLN A 200 -9.10 4.88 -13.93
N LEU A 201 -9.43 3.81 -14.65
CA LEU A 201 -9.18 3.67 -16.09
C LEU A 201 -9.94 4.71 -16.92
N GLN A 202 -11.16 5.07 -16.50
CA GLN A 202 -11.93 6.13 -17.15
C GLN A 202 -11.30 7.51 -16.88
N TRP A 203 -10.88 7.76 -15.65
CA TRP A 203 -10.28 9.02 -15.23
C TRP A 203 -8.92 9.26 -15.88
N SER A 204 -8.01 8.28 -15.84
CA SER A 204 -6.70 8.35 -16.49
C SER A 204 -6.81 8.66 -17.98
N LYS A 205 -7.72 7.98 -18.70
CA LYS A 205 -7.98 8.23 -20.12
C LYS A 205 -8.47 9.64 -20.39
N LYS A 206 -9.29 10.19 -19.50
CA LYS A 206 -9.82 11.55 -19.62
C LYS A 206 -8.76 12.61 -19.36
N VAL A 207 -7.88 12.37 -18.38
CA VAL A 207 -6.81 13.30 -17.99
C VAL A 207 -5.64 13.26 -18.98
N TYR A 208 -5.16 12.07 -19.32
CA TYR A 208 -3.99 11.87 -20.17
C TYR A 208 -4.32 11.70 -21.67
N GLY A 209 -5.60 11.55 -22.03
CA GLY A 209 -6.05 11.19 -23.38
C GLY A 209 -5.80 9.72 -23.76
N LYS A 210 -5.10 8.97 -22.91
CA LYS A 210 -4.72 7.55 -23.07
C LYS A 210 -4.47 6.92 -21.71
N GLN A 211 -4.23 5.62 -21.68
CA GLN A 211 -3.74 4.94 -20.48
C GLN A 211 -2.23 5.19 -20.28
N SER A 212 -1.76 5.02 -19.04
CA SER A 212 -0.33 5.07 -18.73
C SER A 212 0.43 3.93 -19.41
N GLU A 213 1.66 4.20 -19.84
CA GLU A 213 2.59 3.19 -20.33
C GLU A 213 2.89 2.08 -19.31
N GLU A 214 2.76 2.39 -18.02
CA GLU A 214 3.03 1.44 -16.93
C GLU A 214 1.98 0.32 -16.83
N ILE A 215 0.82 0.48 -17.47
CA ILE A 215 -0.23 -0.55 -17.50
C ILE A 215 -0.40 -1.19 -18.89
N ASN A 216 0.62 -1.10 -19.74
CA ASN A 216 0.58 -1.61 -21.11
C ASN A 216 0.22 -3.11 -21.21
N ASP A 217 0.73 -3.94 -20.30
CA ASP A 217 0.40 -5.37 -20.25
C ASP A 217 -1.11 -5.65 -20.18
N TYR A 218 -1.89 -4.73 -19.57
CA TYR A 218 -3.34 -4.83 -19.46
C TYR A 218 -4.06 -4.19 -20.65
N THR A 219 -3.55 -3.09 -21.19
CA THR A 219 -4.19 -2.35 -22.29
C THR A 219 -3.99 -3.03 -23.64
N GLU A 220 -2.88 -3.75 -23.85
CA GLU A 220 -2.69 -4.61 -25.01
C GLU A 220 -3.72 -5.75 -25.07
N MET A 221 -4.16 -6.24 -23.90
CA MET A 221 -5.26 -7.20 -23.78
C MET A 221 -6.66 -6.54 -23.80
N ARG A 222 -6.70 -5.22 -24.01
CA ARG A 222 -7.90 -4.37 -24.06
C ARG A 222 -8.73 -4.38 -22.77
N PHE A 223 -8.12 -4.69 -21.63
CA PHE A 223 -8.87 -4.75 -20.37
C PHE A 223 -9.47 -3.40 -19.98
N ASP A 224 -8.84 -2.29 -20.36
CA ASP A 224 -9.37 -0.94 -20.18
C ASP A 224 -10.72 -0.70 -20.88
N GLN A 225 -11.01 -1.45 -21.95
CA GLN A 225 -12.23 -1.31 -22.77
C GLN A 225 -13.31 -2.34 -22.42
N ARG A 226 -12.98 -3.37 -21.64
CA ARG A 226 -13.83 -4.54 -21.38
C ARG A 226 -14.42 -4.57 -19.98
N GLN A 227 -14.36 -3.43 -19.27
CA GLN A 227 -14.72 -3.31 -17.84
C GLN A 227 -16.18 -3.66 -17.49
N ASP A 228 -17.06 -3.65 -18.50
CA ASP A 228 -18.49 -3.96 -18.41
C ASP A 228 -18.86 -5.36 -18.90
N GLU A 229 -17.90 -6.12 -19.43
CA GLU A 229 -18.16 -7.52 -19.79
C GLU A 229 -18.41 -8.36 -18.52
N PRO A 230 -19.39 -9.30 -18.53
CA PRO A 230 -19.74 -10.07 -17.32
C PRO A 230 -18.56 -10.78 -16.66
N GLY A 231 -17.64 -11.35 -17.45
CA GLY A 231 -16.43 -11.98 -16.94
C GLY A 231 -15.49 -10.98 -16.27
N MET A 232 -15.29 -9.79 -16.85
CA MET A 232 -14.43 -8.76 -16.27
C MET A 232 -15.05 -8.16 -15.00
N VAL A 233 -16.37 -7.96 -14.97
CA VAL A 233 -17.09 -7.52 -13.76
C VAL A 233 -16.89 -8.54 -12.64
N LYS A 234 -17.02 -9.84 -12.94
CA LYS A 234 -16.80 -10.91 -11.97
C LYS A 234 -15.35 -10.98 -11.50
N LEU A 235 -14.37 -10.89 -12.41
CA LEU A 235 -12.96 -10.82 -12.06
C LEU A 235 -12.67 -9.65 -11.10
N ARG A 236 -13.11 -8.43 -11.45
CA ARG A 236 -12.92 -7.24 -10.62
C ARG A 236 -13.55 -7.39 -9.24
N SER A 237 -14.70 -8.06 -9.14
CA SER A 237 -15.34 -8.34 -7.83
C SER A 237 -14.42 -9.09 -6.86
N TRP A 238 -13.40 -9.80 -7.37
CA TRP A 238 -12.43 -10.52 -6.55
C TRP A 238 -11.10 -9.82 -6.39
N VAL A 239 -10.66 -9.09 -7.42
CA VAL A 239 -9.31 -8.54 -7.45
C VAL A 239 -9.26 -7.05 -7.14
N ASP A 240 -10.31 -6.25 -7.37
CA ASP A 240 -10.28 -4.82 -7.04
C ASP A 240 -10.46 -4.64 -5.53
N PRO A 241 -9.49 -4.07 -4.78
CA PRO A 241 -9.65 -3.86 -3.35
C PRO A 241 -10.86 -3.00 -2.98
N TYR A 242 -11.32 -2.13 -3.89
CA TYR A 242 -12.50 -1.29 -3.66
C TYR A 242 -13.77 -2.12 -3.38
N GLU A 243 -13.86 -3.33 -3.91
CA GLU A 243 -15.00 -4.23 -3.68
C GLU A 243 -15.06 -4.76 -2.24
N TYR A 244 -13.94 -4.68 -1.52
CA TYR A 244 -13.82 -5.04 -0.11
C TYR A 244 -13.85 -3.84 0.84
N ARG A 245 -14.07 -2.62 0.34
CA ARG A 245 -13.92 -1.36 1.11
C ARG A 245 -14.61 -1.34 2.47
N SER A 246 -15.80 -1.94 2.57
CA SER A 246 -16.56 -2.00 3.83
C SER A 246 -15.90 -2.88 4.90
N ARG A 247 -14.95 -3.74 4.53
CA ARG A 247 -14.19 -4.61 5.43
C ARG A 247 -12.94 -3.94 5.97
N TYR A 248 -12.49 -2.83 5.39
CA TYR A 248 -11.25 -2.15 5.79
C TYR A 248 -11.39 -1.33 7.08
N THR A 249 -12.11 -1.83 8.08
CA THR A 249 -12.34 -1.17 9.37
C THR A 249 -11.08 -1.11 10.23
N MET A 250 -10.03 -1.84 9.86
CA MET A 250 -8.72 -1.72 10.48
C MET A 250 -8.00 -0.44 10.01
N PRO A 251 -7.02 0.05 10.78
CA PRO A 251 -6.12 1.10 10.35
C PRO A 251 -5.43 0.81 9.01
N LYS A 252 -5.31 1.85 8.19
CA LYS A 252 -4.60 1.81 6.91
C LYS A 252 -3.74 3.06 6.70
N LEU A 253 -2.51 2.87 6.23
CA LEU A 253 -1.59 3.93 5.83
C LEU A 253 -1.23 3.77 4.35
N LEU A 254 -1.70 4.68 3.50
CA LEU A 254 -1.33 4.70 2.09
C LEU A 254 -0.01 5.45 1.93
N LEU A 255 0.95 4.85 1.24
CA LEU A 255 2.25 5.46 0.94
C LEU A 255 2.41 5.60 -0.57
N LEU A 256 2.30 6.83 -1.08
CA LEU A 256 2.25 7.11 -2.52
C LEU A 256 3.33 8.13 -2.93
N GLY A 257 3.62 8.25 -4.22
CA GLY A 257 4.50 9.28 -4.77
C GLY A 257 3.70 10.27 -5.62
N THR A 258 3.99 11.57 -5.51
CA THR A 258 3.25 12.60 -6.25
C THR A 258 3.52 12.60 -7.76
N ASN A 259 4.57 11.89 -8.20
CA ASN A 259 5.04 11.80 -9.57
C ASN A 259 5.00 10.34 -10.08
N ASP A 260 4.25 9.45 -9.41
CA ASP A 260 4.12 8.06 -9.85
C ASP A 260 3.53 8.02 -11.27
N ARG A 261 4.16 7.23 -12.15
CA ARG A 261 3.79 7.17 -13.57
C ARG A 261 2.54 6.34 -13.84
N TYR A 262 2.08 5.52 -12.89
CA TYR A 262 0.95 4.62 -13.08
C TYR A 262 -0.40 5.34 -13.17
N TRP A 263 -0.65 6.31 -12.27
CA TRP A 263 -1.98 6.90 -12.05
C TRP A 263 -1.94 8.43 -12.11
N THR A 264 -3.10 9.07 -12.13
CA THR A 264 -3.16 10.54 -12.06
C THR A 264 -2.80 11.01 -10.66
N VAL A 265 -2.21 12.19 -10.56
CA VAL A 265 -1.82 12.80 -9.27
C VAL A 265 -2.99 12.90 -8.28
N ASP A 266 -4.21 13.00 -8.78
CA ASP A 266 -5.45 13.15 -8.02
C ASP A 266 -6.26 11.86 -7.94
N SER A 267 -5.65 10.70 -8.19
CA SER A 267 -6.29 9.38 -8.34
C SER A 267 -7.10 8.93 -7.12
N LEU A 268 -6.66 9.29 -5.91
CA LEU A 268 -7.40 9.09 -4.65
C LEU A 268 -8.85 9.59 -4.68
N ARG A 269 -9.19 10.56 -5.55
CA ARG A 269 -10.55 11.07 -5.73
C ARG A 269 -11.58 9.96 -5.99
N ASN A 270 -11.12 8.83 -6.52
CA ASN A 270 -11.97 7.73 -6.96
C ASN A 270 -12.36 6.76 -5.83
N TYR A 271 -11.75 6.87 -4.64
CA TYR A 271 -12.04 5.92 -3.56
C TYR A 271 -11.75 6.41 -2.13
N TRP A 272 -10.98 7.49 -1.94
CA TRP A 272 -10.55 7.91 -0.60
C TRP A 272 -11.73 8.12 0.35
N SER A 273 -12.77 8.83 -0.10
CA SER A 273 -13.96 9.14 0.69
C SER A 273 -14.74 7.88 1.10
N ASP A 274 -14.68 6.80 0.31
CA ASP A 274 -15.40 5.55 0.57
C ASP A 274 -14.67 4.59 1.51
N LEU A 275 -13.38 4.84 1.79
CA LEU A 275 -12.65 4.04 2.77
C LEU A 275 -13.10 4.39 4.19
N PRO A 276 -13.38 3.40 5.06
CA PRO A 276 -13.71 3.67 6.46
C PRO A 276 -12.49 4.17 7.24
N GLU A 277 -12.72 4.86 8.35
CA GLU A 277 -11.69 5.23 9.32
C GLU A 277 -11.22 4.00 10.14
N PRO A 278 -10.02 4.04 10.76
CA PRO A 278 -9.00 5.07 10.61
C PRO A 278 -8.20 4.90 9.31
N LYS A 279 -7.99 5.99 8.57
CA LYS A 279 -7.19 5.99 7.33
C LYS A 279 -6.22 7.17 7.31
N LEU A 280 -4.98 6.86 6.94
CA LEU A 280 -3.86 7.78 6.85
C LEU A 280 -3.27 7.71 5.45
N ILE A 281 -2.65 8.79 5.02
CA ILE A 281 -1.88 8.81 3.78
C ILE A 281 -0.64 9.68 3.95
N TYR A 282 0.44 9.29 3.29
CA TYR A 282 1.58 10.14 3.03
C TYR A 282 1.93 10.03 1.55
N GLN A 283 1.99 11.19 0.88
CA GLN A 283 2.37 11.31 -0.52
C GLN A 283 3.76 11.94 -0.59
N THR A 284 4.78 11.15 -0.92
CA THR A 284 6.16 11.63 -1.03
C THR A 284 6.27 12.63 -2.20
N PRO A 285 6.56 13.90 -1.94
CA PRO A 285 6.69 14.92 -2.98
C PRO A 285 7.89 14.65 -3.88
N ASN A 286 7.78 14.93 -5.18
CA ASN A 286 8.82 14.71 -6.19
C ASN A 286 9.27 13.25 -6.36
N ALA A 287 8.49 12.30 -5.85
CA ALA A 287 8.82 10.88 -5.94
C ALA A 287 7.90 10.14 -6.90
N GLY A 288 8.49 9.24 -7.68
CA GLY A 288 7.78 8.28 -8.51
C GLY A 288 7.45 7.00 -7.74
N HIS A 289 7.44 5.89 -8.48
CA HIS A 289 7.09 4.57 -7.96
C HIS A 289 8.07 4.00 -6.91
N ASP A 290 9.23 4.63 -6.75
CA ASP A 290 10.26 4.26 -5.77
C ASP A 290 10.15 5.02 -4.43
N LEU A 291 9.17 5.94 -4.32
CA LEU A 291 8.96 6.81 -3.16
C LEU A 291 10.21 7.63 -2.79
N GLY A 292 11.05 8.01 -3.77
CA GLY A 292 12.24 8.81 -3.54
C GLY A 292 13.28 8.07 -2.70
N GLY A 293 13.48 6.78 -2.97
CA GLY A 293 14.34 5.90 -2.18
C GLY A 293 13.72 5.44 -0.84
N GLY A 294 12.55 5.97 -0.47
CA GLY A 294 11.76 5.49 0.66
C GLY A 294 12.16 6.05 2.03
N GLU A 295 13.07 7.03 2.12
CA GLU A 295 13.54 7.58 3.40
C GLU A 295 12.38 8.04 4.31
N GLU A 296 11.56 8.97 3.82
CA GLU A 296 10.42 9.52 4.56
C GLU A 296 9.26 8.52 4.68
N ALA A 297 9.04 7.71 3.64
CA ALA A 297 8.00 6.69 3.63
C ALA A 297 8.27 5.59 4.68
N ILE A 298 9.54 5.17 4.85
CA ILE A 298 9.94 4.19 5.86
C ILE A 298 9.81 4.78 7.27
N GLN A 299 10.17 6.06 7.48
CA GLN A 299 9.97 6.70 8.79
C GLN A 299 8.49 6.78 9.17
N THR A 300 7.63 7.08 8.19
CA THR A 300 6.18 7.12 8.38
C THR A 300 5.60 5.72 8.61
N LEU A 301 6.08 4.72 7.86
CA LEU A 301 5.71 3.31 8.06
C LEU A 301 6.10 2.79 9.44
N ALA A 302 7.31 3.13 9.91
CA ALA A 302 7.79 2.69 11.21
C ALA A 302 7.04 3.38 12.37
N ALA A 303 6.70 4.67 12.24
CA ALA A 303 5.83 5.36 13.19
C ALA A 303 4.43 4.73 13.23
N PHE A 304 3.88 4.38 12.07
CA PHE A 304 2.60 3.67 12.00
C PHE A 304 2.66 2.31 12.68
N TYR A 305 3.70 1.51 12.41
CA TYR A 305 3.85 0.22 13.08
C TYR A 305 4.01 0.37 14.60
N GLU A 306 4.83 1.32 15.06
CA GLU A 306 5.00 1.66 16.47
C GLU A 306 3.65 2.00 17.13
N MET A 307 2.86 2.90 16.54
CA MET A 307 1.57 3.30 17.10
C MET A 307 0.58 2.13 17.18
N ILE A 308 0.53 1.28 16.15
CA ILE A 308 -0.33 0.09 16.15
C ILE A 308 0.12 -0.92 17.21
N ALA A 309 1.43 -1.16 17.32
CA ALA A 309 1.99 -2.10 18.28
C ALA A 309 1.75 -1.65 19.72
N ASP A 310 1.87 -0.35 19.98
CA ASP A 310 1.67 0.26 21.29
C ASP A 310 0.20 0.49 21.65
N GLY A 311 -0.74 0.20 20.74
CA GLY A 311 -2.15 0.48 20.94
C GLY A 311 -2.47 1.99 21.08
N LYS A 312 -1.64 2.86 20.49
CA LYS A 312 -1.81 4.30 20.53
C LYS A 312 -2.93 4.76 19.59
N GLU A 313 -3.57 5.87 19.96
CA GLU A 313 -4.50 6.55 19.07
C GLU A 313 -3.74 7.11 17.86
N LEU A 314 -4.23 6.83 16.66
CA LEU A 314 -3.65 7.33 15.44
C LEU A 314 -3.99 8.81 15.25
N PRO A 315 -3.10 9.62 14.66
CA PRO A 315 -3.41 10.98 14.28
C PRO A 315 -4.58 10.99 13.30
N LYS A 316 -5.51 11.92 13.48
CA LYS A 316 -6.61 12.19 12.56
C LYS A 316 -6.32 13.49 11.85
N MET A 317 -6.04 13.42 10.55
CA MET A 317 -5.90 14.57 9.68
C MET A 317 -7.20 14.74 8.91
N GLU A 318 -7.90 15.85 9.11
CA GLU A 318 -9.13 16.20 8.39
C GLU A 318 -8.86 17.38 7.48
N TRP A 319 -9.48 17.38 6.30
CA TRP A 319 -9.36 18.49 5.37
C TRP A 319 -10.67 18.78 4.64
N LYS A 320 -10.80 20.04 4.22
CA LYS A 320 -11.80 20.47 3.24
C LYS A 320 -11.08 21.19 2.11
N MET A 321 -11.39 20.76 0.89
CA MET A 321 -10.89 21.39 -0.33
C MET A 321 -12.10 21.82 -1.16
N ALA A 322 -12.19 23.11 -1.47
CA ALA A 322 -13.31 23.66 -2.21
C ALA A 322 -12.80 24.56 -3.33
N ASP A 323 -13.46 24.50 -4.50
CA ASP A 323 -13.29 25.51 -5.52
C ASP A 323 -14.04 26.77 -5.08
N GLY A 324 -13.33 27.88 -4.89
CA GLY A 324 -13.93 29.14 -4.48
C GLY A 324 -14.67 29.83 -5.62
N ALA A 325 -15.70 30.60 -5.27
CA ALA A 325 -16.57 31.31 -6.20
C ALA A 325 -15.84 32.31 -7.12
N ASN A 326 -14.65 32.77 -6.72
CA ASN A 326 -13.80 33.69 -7.48
C ASN A 326 -12.74 32.98 -8.34
N GLY A 327 -12.81 31.65 -8.44
CA GLY A 327 -11.84 30.82 -9.15
C GLY A 327 -10.59 30.49 -8.34
N GLU A 328 -10.53 30.77 -7.03
CA GLU A 328 -9.42 30.37 -6.15
C GLU A 328 -9.86 29.17 -5.30
N ALA A 329 -9.05 28.10 -5.24
CA ALA A 329 -9.39 26.96 -4.39
C ALA A 329 -8.98 27.25 -2.93
N THR A 330 -9.72 26.74 -1.95
CA THR A 330 -9.38 26.87 -0.52
C THR A 330 -9.07 25.50 0.05
N VAL A 331 -8.01 25.42 0.85
CA VAL A 331 -7.62 24.23 1.61
C VAL A 331 -7.65 24.56 3.09
N GLU A 332 -8.53 23.88 3.82
CA GLU A 332 -8.58 23.88 5.29
C GLU A 332 -8.09 22.51 5.78
N VAL A 333 -7.15 22.50 6.71
CA VAL A 333 -6.56 21.27 7.28
C VAL A 333 -6.54 21.38 8.79
N SER A 334 -6.89 20.28 9.46
CA SER A 334 -6.76 20.14 10.91
C SER A 334 -6.18 18.78 11.28
N VAL A 335 -5.40 18.73 12.35
CA VAL A 335 -4.86 17.50 12.92
C VAL A 335 -5.21 17.45 14.41
N ASN A 336 -5.73 16.33 14.90
CA ASN A 336 -6.12 16.19 16.33
C ASN A 336 -4.92 16.01 17.29
N GLN A 337 -3.69 16.10 16.79
CA GLN A 337 -2.45 15.99 17.55
C GLN A 337 -1.54 17.18 17.26
N LYS A 338 -0.58 17.45 18.14
CA LYS A 338 0.39 18.53 17.95
C LYS A 338 1.27 18.25 16.73
N VAL A 339 1.28 19.20 15.79
CA VAL A 339 2.14 19.16 14.60
C VAL A 339 3.41 19.99 14.82
N LYS A 340 4.51 19.60 14.16
CA LYS A 340 5.74 20.39 14.04
C LYS A 340 5.59 21.49 13.01
N ALA A 341 4.99 21.16 11.86
CA ALA A 341 4.74 22.08 10.76
C ALA A 341 3.55 21.57 9.93
N ILE A 342 2.85 22.50 9.29
CA ILE A 342 1.94 22.21 8.19
C ILE A 342 2.52 22.88 6.95
N ARG A 343 2.72 22.12 5.86
CA ARG A 343 3.25 22.64 4.59
C ARG A 343 2.22 22.50 3.50
N LEU A 344 2.15 23.51 2.64
CA LEU A 344 1.47 23.41 1.36
C LEU A 344 2.49 23.05 0.30
N TRP A 345 2.28 21.91 -0.36
CA TRP A 345 3.02 21.49 -1.55
C TRP A 345 2.23 21.86 -2.80
N THR A 346 2.91 22.40 -3.82
CA THR A 346 2.31 22.71 -5.13
C THR A 346 3.23 22.38 -6.29
N ALA A 347 2.66 22.01 -7.43
CA ALA A 347 3.34 21.91 -8.72
C ALA A 347 2.49 22.60 -9.80
N ASN A 348 3.13 23.26 -10.77
CA ASN A 348 2.43 23.83 -11.94
C ASN A 348 2.76 22.99 -13.18
N SER A 349 1.80 22.80 -14.07
CA SER A 349 1.99 22.13 -15.37
C SER A 349 1.17 22.83 -16.46
N SER A 350 1.57 22.69 -17.72
CA SER A 350 0.78 23.15 -18.88
C SER A 350 -0.45 22.27 -19.14
N ASP A 351 -0.44 21.03 -18.67
CA ASP A 351 -1.53 20.06 -18.75
C ASP A 351 -1.83 19.47 -17.36
N ARG A 352 -2.75 18.51 -17.26
CA ARG A 352 -3.08 17.83 -16.00
C ARG A 352 -2.18 16.62 -15.71
N ASP A 353 -1.12 16.44 -16.49
CA ASP A 353 -0.11 15.42 -16.25
C ASP A 353 1.02 16.00 -15.39
N PHE A 354 1.13 15.52 -14.17
CA PHE A 354 2.11 15.99 -13.18
C PHE A 354 3.26 15.00 -12.99
N ARG A 355 3.37 13.96 -13.82
CA ARG A 355 4.45 12.96 -13.71
C ARG A 355 5.84 13.60 -13.80
N ASP A 356 5.99 14.62 -14.64
CA ASP A 356 7.23 15.40 -14.79
C ASP A 356 7.18 16.74 -14.02
N GLY A 357 6.16 16.95 -13.17
CA GLY A 357 5.94 18.19 -12.44
C GLY A 357 6.86 18.32 -11.22
N GLN A 358 7.51 19.48 -11.06
CA GLN A 358 8.32 19.77 -9.89
C GLN A 358 7.45 20.37 -8.77
N TRP A 359 7.41 19.68 -7.63
CA TRP A 359 6.75 20.11 -6.41
C TRP A 359 7.68 20.96 -5.54
N SER A 360 7.14 22.06 -5.04
CA SER A 360 7.78 22.91 -4.03
C SER A 360 6.82 23.15 -2.87
N SER A 361 7.38 23.40 -1.69
CA SER A 361 6.60 23.67 -0.48
C SER A 361 6.85 25.03 0.12
N ARG A 362 5.86 25.48 0.88
CA ARG A 362 5.99 26.55 1.86
C ARG A 362 5.27 26.13 3.14
N GLU A 363 5.83 26.52 4.28
CA GLU A 363 5.16 26.36 5.56
C GLU A 363 3.92 27.27 5.62
N LEU A 364 2.86 26.77 6.23
CA LEU A 364 1.65 27.52 6.51
C LEU A 364 1.74 28.06 7.93
N GLU A 365 1.43 29.34 8.10
CA GLU A 365 1.28 29.92 9.44
C GLU A 365 0.11 29.23 10.14
N ALA A 366 0.42 28.45 11.17
CA ALA A 366 -0.57 27.95 12.10
C ALA A 366 -0.76 28.96 13.22
N GLN A 367 -1.99 29.13 13.71
CA GLN A 367 -2.20 29.89 14.95
C GLN A 367 -1.40 29.21 16.08
N PRO A 368 -0.73 29.95 16.99
CA PRO A 368 0.04 29.36 18.07
C PRO A 368 -0.78 28.34 18.87
N GLY A 369 -0.30 27.10 18.93
CA GLY A 369 -0.99 25.99 19.63
C GLY A 369 -2.12 25.32 18.85
N SER A 370 -2.42 25.79 17.63
CA SER A 370 -3.38 25.13 16.74
C SER A 370 -2.65 24.18 15.78
N SER A 371 -3.21 22.99 15.59
CA SER A 371 -2.83 22.07 14.52
C SER A 371 -3.76 22.26 13.32
N HIS A 372 -4.05 23.53 12.99
CA HIS A 372 -5.03 23.94 11.99
C HIS A 372 -4.43 25.01 11.08
N ALA A 373 -4.71 24.92 9.78
CA ALA A 373 -4.28 25.89 8.80
C ALA A 373 -5.36 26.06 7.73
N ILE A 374 -5.54 27.30 7.26
CA ILE A 374 -6.37 27.64 6.11
C ILE A 374 -5.50 28.37 5.10
N VAL A 375 -5.60 27.98 3.83
CA VAL A 375 -4.82 28.59 2.76
C VAL A 375 -5.61 28.68 1.46
N GLU A 376 -5.46 29.81 0.78
CA GLU A 376 -5.95 30.01 -0.59
C GLU A 376 -4.92 29.54 -1.61
N ILE A 377 -5.40 28.80 -2.60
CA ILE A 377 -4.66 28.29 -3.74
C ILE A 377 -5.09 29.08 -4.97
N LYS A 378 -4.19 29.96 -5.42
CA LYS A 378 -4.40 30.70 -6.67
C LYS A 378 -4.45 29.73 -7.84
N THR A 379 -5.57 29.71 -8.55
CA THR A 379 -5.71 28.98 -9.80
C THR A 379 -4.94 29.69 -10.90
N PRO A 380 -4.08 28.98 -11.65
CA PRO A 380 -3.29 29.60 -12.69
C PRO A 380 -4.18 30.08 -13.85
N LYS A 381 -3.83 31.22 -14.48
CA LYS A 381 -4.55 31.75 -15.65
C LYS A 381 -4.44 30.86 -16.88
N GLN A 382 -3.36 30.07 -16.97
CA GLN A 382 -3.08 29.09 -18.02
C GLN A 382 -2.47 27.85 -17.39
N GLY A 383 -2.80 26.67 -17.92
CA GLY A 383 -2.34 25.39 -17.39
C GLY A 383 -3.07 25.02 -16.09
N TYR A 384 -2.38 24.25 -15.26
CA TYR A 384 -2.94 23.61 -14.06
C TYR A 384 -1.98 23.70 -12.89
N ARG A 385 -2.53 23.63 -11.68
CA ARG A 385 -1.78 23.56 -10.43
C ARG A 385 -2.26 22.39 -9.60
N ALA A 386 -1.36 21.43 -9.35
CA ALA A 386 -1.56 20.41 -8.34
C ALA A 386 -1.18 20.95 -6.96
N TYR A 387 -1.88 20.51 -5.93
CA TYR A 387 -1.62 20.89 -4.55
C TYR A 387 -2.04 19.79 -3.56
N LEU A 388 -1.31 19.72 -2.44
CA LEU A 388 -1.64 18.92 -1.27
C LEU A 388 -1.09 19.60 -0.01
N ALA A 389 -1.67 19.32 1.15
CA ALA A 389 -1.08 19.74 2.42
C ALA A 389 -0.40 18.54 3.10
N GLU A 390 0.69 18.82 3.81
CA GLU A 390 1.47 17.87 4.58
C GLU A 390 1.54 18.35 6.03
N ALA A 391 1.30 17.44 6.97
CA ALA A 391 1.55 17.65 8.38
C ALA A 391 2.78 16.85 8.81
N GLU A 392 3.74 17.50 9.44
CA GLU A 392 4.88 16.86 10.08
C GLU A 392 4.56 16.64 11.56
N LEU A 393 4.67 15.41 12.03
CA LEU A 393 4.39 15.00 13.41
C LEU A 393 5.63 14.38 14.05
N THR A 394 5.55 14.13 15.36
CA THR A 394 6.59 13.44 16.12
C THR A 394 5.99 12.22 16.80
N ALA A 395 6.56 11.06 16.54
CA ALA A 395 6.21 9.83 17.23
C ALA A 395 6.70 9.88 18.69
N SER A 396 6.23 8.96 19.51
CA SER A 396 6.57 8.88 20.93
C SER A 396 8.06 8.63 21.20
N ASP A 397 8.74 7.99 20.26
CA ASP A 397 10.18 7.75 20.30
C ASP A 397 11.02 8.97 19.85
N GLY A 398 10.37 10.09 19.49
CA GLY A 398 11.01 11.32 19.06
C GLY A 398 11.27 11.44 17.56
N HIS A 399 11.08 10.36 16.78
CA HIS A 399 11.26 10.40 15.33
C HIS A 399 10.13 11.17 14.64
N THR A 400 10.46 11.87 13.56
CA THR A 400 9.49 12.55 12.72
C THR A 400 8.80 11.58 11.77
N TYR A 401 7.54 11.84 11.50
CA TYR A 401 6.81 11.23 10.39
C TYR A 401 5.88 12.25 9.77
N LYS A 402 5.42 11.97 8.55
CA LYS A 402 4.62 12.92 7.78
C LYS A 402 3.32 12.28 7.35
N LEU A 403 2.28 13.08 7.31
CA LEU A 403 0.97 12.74 6.75
C LEU A 403 0.58 13.79 5.73
N SER A 404 -0.25 13.42 4.79
CA SER A 404 -0.72 14.27 3.71
C SER A 404 -2.24 14.26 3.62
N THR A 405 -2.79 15.26 2.95
CA THR A 405 -4.13 15.19 2.39
C THR A 405 -4.13 14.40 1.08
N GLU A 406 -5.31 14.20 0.48
CA GLU A 406 -5.39 13.97 -0.97
C GLU A 406 -4.71 15.10 -1.75
N ALA A 407 -4.20 14.77 -2.95
CA ALA A 407 -3.79 15.79 -3.91
C ALA A 407 -4.98 16.18 -4.79
N ARG A 408 -5.08 17.47 -5.11
CA ARG A 408 -6.09 18.03 -6.01
C ARG A 408 -5.41 18.88 -7.09
N VAL A 409 -6.14 19.14 -8.16
CA VAL A 409 -5.64 19.94 -9.29
C VAL A 409 -6.67 21.03 -9.62
N THR A 410 -6.21 22.27 -9.70
CA THR A 410 -7.02 23.44 -10.09
C THR A 410 -6.53 24.04 -11.43
N PRO A 411 -7.42 24.48 -12.33
CA PRO A 411 -8.88 24.36 -12.24
C PRO A 411 -9.35 22.90 -12.39
N ASP A 412 -10.37 22.48 -11.62
CA ASP A 412 -11.02 21.17 -11.79
C ASP A 412 -12.12 21.23 -12.87
N ASN A 413 -11.71 21.58 -14.08
CA ASN A 413 -12.58 21.76 -15.24
C ASN A 413 -12.92 20.45 -15.99
N ILE A 414 -12.33 19.33 -15.58
CA ILE A 414 -12.61 18.00 -16.10
C ILE A 414 -13.62 17.34 -15.15
N LYS A 415 -14.93 17.43 -15.47
CA LYS A 415 -16.01 16.79 -14.71
C LYS A 415 -16.36 15.44 -15.29
#